data_AF-A0A938Z257-F1
#
_entry.id   AF-A0A938Z257-F1
#
_cell.length_a   1.000
_cell.length_b   1.000
_cell.length_c   1.000
_cell.angle_alpha   90.00
_cell.angle_beta   90.00
_cell.angle_gamma   90.00
#
_symmetry.space_group_name_H-M   'P 1'
#
loop_
_entity.id
_entity.type
_entity.pdbx_description
1 polymer ?
#
loop_
_entity_poly.entity_id
_entity_poly.type
_entity_poly.pdbx_seq_one_letter_code
_entity_poly.pdbx_strand_id
1 'polypeptide(L)'
;MDAAIVVALITSCVSIFTVVCGAILKEYLTYRFKKIEFLRNRREKPYRKLIEINFKMLQKTNSSKEYSSEEIMADFYEFGQELTLWGSAKAIKLWDDWRLAPNKGKADGKELLLLMEKIIIQLRKDMGQGGRLAEGDILKLYINDFDEAMRKPR
;
A
#
# COMPACT_ATOMS: atom_id res chain seq x y z
N MET A 1 -55.48 23.77 18.17
CA MET A 1 -54.06 24.20 18.09
C MET A 1 -53.89 24.87 16.75
N ASP A 2 -53.33 26.09 16.70
CA ASP A 2 -53.16 26.82 15.44
C ASP A 2 -52.09 26.14 14.57
N ALA A 3 -52.36 26.02 13.26
CA ALA A 3 -51.46 25.39 12.30
C ALA A 3 -50.09 26.07 12.27
N ALA A 4 -50.05 27.39 12.47
CA ALA A 4 -48.80 28.15 12.54
C ALA A 4 -47.88 27.70 13.70
N ILE A 5 -48.45 27.37 14.86
CA ILE A 5 -47.70 26.92 16.04
C ILE A 5 -47.09 25.54 15.80
N VAL A 6 -47.85 24.63 15.16
CA VAL A 6 -47.37 23.28 14.83
C VAL A 6 -46.21 23.34 13.83
N VAL A 7 -46.33 24.17 12.80
CA VAL A 7 -45.26 24.36 11.79
C VAL A 7 -44.00 24.94 12.41
N ALA A 8 -44.12 25.94 13.29
CA ALA A 8 -42.99 26.54 13.99
C ALA A 8 -42.23 25.53 14.87
N LEU A 9 -42.95 24.66 15.58
CA LEU A 9 -42.38 23.59 16.39
C LEU A 9 -41.65 22.55 15.55
N ILE A 10 -42.25 22.10 14.44
CA ILE A 10 -41.60 21.14 13.54
C ILE A 10 -40.32 21.76 12.95
N THR A 11 -40.38 23.01 12.51
CA THR A 11 -39.24 23.70 11.89
C THR A 11 -38.08 23.87 12.87
N SER A 12 -38.37 24.21 14.14
CA SER A 12 -37.33 24.35 15.16
C SER A 12 -36.69 23.00 15.51
N CYS A 13 -37.50 21.95 15.64
CA CYS A 13 -36.99 20.58 15.86
C CYS A 13 -36.12 20.10 14.70
N VAL A 14 -36.57 20.28 13.45
CA VAL A 14 -35.80 19.89 12.26
C VAL A 14 -34.49 20.67 12.16
N SER A 15 -34.51 21.98 12.49
CA SER A 15 -33.30 22.81 12.48
C SER A 15 -32.26 22.35 13.51
N ILE A 16 -32.69 22.05 14.75
CA ILE A 16 -31.80 21.53 15.79
C ILE A 16 -31.25 20.17 15.38
N PHE A 17 -32.12 19.27 14.91
CA PHE A 17 -31.73 17.92 14.52
C PHE A 17 -30.69 17.92 13.39
N THR A 18 -30.93 18.72 12.33
CA THR A 18 -30.01 18.80 11.19
C THR A 18 -28.64 19.35 11.57
N VAL A 19 -28.58 20.39 12.41
CA VAL A 19 -27.31 20.97 12.89
C VAL A 19 -26.55 19.97 13.78
N VAL A 20 -27.22 19.34 14.74
CA VAL A 20 -26.59 18.41 15.68
C VAL A 20 -26.11 17.15 14.96
N CYS A 21 -26.95 16.51 14.14
CA CYS A 21 -26.56 15.34 13.36
C CYS A 21 -25.44 15.67 12.37
N GLY A 22 -25.52 16.81 11.70
CA GLY A 22 -24.47 17.28 10.80
C GLY A 22 -23.13 17.47 11.50
N ALA A 23 -23.12 18.06 12.70
CA ALA A 23 -21.91 18.24 13.50
C ALA A 23 -21.30 16.90 13.92
N ILE A 24 -22.11 15.94 14.39
CA ILE A 24 -21.64 14.61 14.81
C ILE A 24 -21.04 13.85 13.61
N LEU A 25 -21.74 13.86 12.46
CA LEU A 25 -21.26 13.22 11.24
C LEU A 25 -19.94 13.83 10.76
N LYS A 26 -19.84 15.17 10.77
CA LYS A 26 -18.62 15.89 10.40
C LYS A 26 -17.45 15.50 11.28
N GLU A 27 -17.63 15.45 12.60
CA GLU A 27 -16.56 15.09 13.52
C GLU A 27 -16.12 13.64 13.32
N TYR A 28 -17.08 12.72 13.18
CA TYR A 28 -16.78 11.32 12.92
C TYR A 28 -15.99 11.11 11.62
N LEU A 29 -16.45 11.74 10.52
CA LEU A 29 -15.75 11.68 9.24
C LEU A 29 -14.35 12.30 9.34
N THR A 30 -14.24 13.47 9.96
CA THR A 30 -12.97 14.19 10.14
C THR A 30 -11.97 13.33 10.92
N TYR A 31 -12.41 12.69 12.01
CA TYR A 31 -11.58 11.79 12.79
C TYR A 31 -11.09 10.60 11.95
N ARG A 32 -11.98 9.99 11.15
CA ARG A 32 -11.64 8.87 10.28
C ARG A 32 -10.63 9.29 9.19
N PHE A 33 -10.83 10.44 8.56
CA PHE A 33 -9.90 10.98 7.56
C PHE A 33 -8.52 11.28 8.16
N LYS A 34 -8.46 11.99 9.30
CA LYS A 34 -7.21 12.28 10.00
C LYS A 34 -6.45 11.02 10.37
N LYS A 35 -7.15 9.97 10.84
CA LYS A 35 -6.53 8.68 11.16
C LYS A 35 -5.95 8.00 9.91
N ILE A 36 -6.68 8.01 8.80
CA ILE A 36 -6.21 7.42 7.53
C ILE A 36 -4.99 8.18 7.01
N GLU A 37 -5.05 9.52 7.00
CA GLU A 37 -3.95 10.38 6.58
C GLU A 37 -2.72 10.19 7.45
N PHE A 38 -2.88 10.16 8.78
CA PHE A 38 -1.81 9.87 9.72
C PHE A 38 -1.12 8.54 9.41
N LEU A 39 -1.89 7.47 9.19
CA LEU A 39 -1.34 6.15 8.86
C LEU A 39 -0.65 6.14 7.49
N ARG A 40 -1.19 6.83 6.48
CA ARG A 40 -0.58 6.92 5.15
C ARG A 40 0.77 7.65 5.21
N ASN A 41 0.84 8.77 5.93
CA ASN A 41 2.08 9.53 6.12
C ASN A 41 3.16 8.69 6.83
N ARG A 42 2.77 7.86 7.80
CA ARG A 42 3.72 6.95 8.48
C ARG A 42 4.16 5.79 7.60
N ARG A 43 3.27 5.26 6.77
CA ARG A 43 3.55 4.16 5.82
C ARG A 43 4.40 4.56 4.64
N GLU A 44 4.38 5.83 4.26
CA GLU A 44 5.14 6.33 3.13
C GLU A 44 6.62 5.97 3.24
N LYS A 45 7.24 6.18 4.40
CA LYS A 45 8.66 5.89 4.64
C LYS A 45 9.02 4.42 4.37
N PRO A 46 8.44 3.41 5.05
CA PRO A 46 8.75 2.01 4.76
C PRO A 46 8.45 1.62 3.31
N TYR A 47 7.35 2.12 2.75
CA TYR A 47 6.95 1.68 1.41
C TYR A 47 7.85 2.27 0.33
N ARG A 48 8.27 3.53 0.49
CA ARG A 48 9.30 4.16 -0.33
C ARG A 48 10.61 3.39 -0.24
N LYS A 49 11.04 2.98 0.96
CA LYS A 49 12.28 2.20 1.15
C LYS A 49 12.27 0.90 0.33
N LEU A 50 11.17 0.16 0.29
CA LEU A 50 11.09 -1.05 -0.54
C LEU A 50 11.24 -0.74 -2.04
N ILE A 51 10.61 0.33 -2.51
CA ILE A 51 10.74 0.78 -3.90
C ILE A 51 12.19 1.19 -4.19
N GLU A 52 12.84 1.91 -3.28
CA GLU A 52 14.25 2.30 -3.39
C GLU A 52 15.18 1.09 -3.48
N ILE A 53 14.95 0.03 -2.70
CA ILE A 53 15.72 -1.21 -2.77
C ILE A 53 15.61 -1.83 -4.17
N ASN A 54 14.41 -1.91 -4.73
CA ASN A 54 14.19 -2.45 -6.08
C ASN A 54 14.90 -1.61 -7.15
N PHE A 55 14.80 -0.28 -7.07
CA PHE A 55 15.48 0.62 -8.01
C PHE A 55 17.01 0.62 -7.86
N LYS A 56 17.53 0.55 -6.62
CA LYS A 56 18.97 0.39 -6.38
C LYS A 56 19.48 -0.89 -7.02
N MET A 57 18.77 -2.00 -6.85
CA MET A 57 19.11 -3.29 -7.46
C MET A 57 19.20 -3.15 -8.99
N LEU A 58 18.17 -2.59 -9.63
CA LEU A 58 18.14 -2.37 -11.07
C LEU A 58 19.27 -1.45 -11.56
N GLN A 59 19.49 -0.32 -10.88
CA GLN A 59 20.51 0.66 -11.28
C GLN A 59 21.93 0.06 -11.19
N LYS A 60 22.20 -0.71 -10.14
CA LYS A 60 23.49 -1.37 -9.91
C LYS A 60 23.78 -2.44 -10.97
N THR A 61 22.78 -3.24 -11.32
CA THR A 61 22.85 -4.18 -12.46
C THR A 61 23.21 -3.47 -13.78
N ASN A 62 22.64 -2.29 -14.03
CA ASN A 62 22.91 -1.53 -15.26
C ASN A 62 24.23 -0.73 -15.26
N SER A 63 24.83 -0.47 -14.08
CA SER A 63 25.98 0.43 -13.94
C SER A 63 27.32 -0.28 -13.73
N SER A 64 27.37 -1.60 -13.89
CA SER A 64 28.53 -2.46 -13.56
C SER A 64 29.05 -2.31 -12.13
N LYS A 65 28.25 -1.72 -11.23
CA LYS A 65 28.55 -1.57 -9.80
C LYS A 65 27.74 -2.59 -9.04
N GLU A 66 28.38 -3.36 -8.17
CA GLU A 66 27.65 -4.34 -7.36
C GLU A 66 26.84 -3.66 -6.26
N TYR A 67 25.67 -4.24 -5.96
CA TYR A 67 24.90 -3.99 -4.75
C TYR A 67 25.30 -5.09 -3.78
N SER A 68 26.12 -4.77 -2.77
CA SER A 68 26.75 -5.82 -1.96
C SER A 68 25.72 -6.56 -1.10
N SER A 69 26.02 -7.80 -0.72
CA SER A 69 25.14 -8.59 0.13
C SER A 69 24.88 -7.89 1.48
N GLU A 70 25.90 -7.24 2.04
CA GLU A 70 25.81 -6.47 3.28
C GLU A 70 24.89 -5.25 3.12
N GLU A 71 25.02 -4.51 2.01
CA GLU A 71 24.16 -3.36 1.71
C GLU A 71 22.69 -3.80 1.54
N ILE A 72 22.45 -4.91 0.83
CA ILE A 72 21.11 -5.47 0.62
C ILE A 72 20.49 -5.89 1.96
N MET A 73 21.25 -6.62 2.80
CA MET A 73 20.76 -7.06 4.10
C MET A 73 20.45 -5.87 5.00
N ALA A 74 21.32 -4.87 5.06
CA ALA A 74 21.09 -3.66 5.84
C ALA A 74 19.81 -2.92 5.41
N ASP A 75 19.62 -2.73 4.10
CA ASP A 75 18.43 -2.08 3.57
C ASP A 75 17.14 -2.90 3.86
N PHE A 76 17.19 -4.24 3.79
CA PHE A 76 16.06 -5.09 4.17
C PHE A 76 15.77 -5.11 5.66
N TYR A 77 16.77 -5.02 6.54
CA TYR A 77 16.56 -4.90 7.98
C TYR A 77 15.87 -3.58 8.32
N GLU A 78 16.32 -2.47 7.74
CA GLU A 78 15.70 -1.16 7.92
C GLU A 78 14.23 -1.18 7.44
N PHE A 79 14.00 -1.74 6.25
CA PHE A 79 12.64 -1.92 5.73
C PHE A 79 11.79 -2.78 6.67
N GLY A 80 12.29 -3.93 7.12
CA GLY A 80 11.57 -4.86 7.99
C GLY A 80 11.19 -4.24 9.34
N GLN A 81 12.07 -3.42 9.92
CA GLN A 81 11.79 -2.70 11.16
C GLN A 81 10.61 -1.73 10.97
N GLU A 82 10.65 -0.90 9.93
CA GLU A 82 9.59 0.08 9.65
C GLU A 82 8.28 -0.60 9.22
N LEU A 83 8.37 -1.70 8.46
CA LEU A 83 7.21 -2.49 8.04
C LEU A 83 6.51 -3.15 9.24
N THR A 84 7.27 -3.60 10.25
CA THR A 84 6.70 -4.19 11.47
C THR A 84 5.85 -3.19 12.24
N LEU A 85 6.26 -1.92 12.26
CA LEU A 85 5.55 -0.87 12.99
C LEU A 85 4.35 -0.29 12.21
N TRP A 86 4.52 -0.03 10.91
CA TRP A 86 3.55 0.74 10.12
C TRP A 86 2.85 -0.06 9.01
N GLY A 87 3.37 -1.24 8.67
CA GLY A 87 2.82 -2.12 7.64
C GLY A 87 1.39 -2.56 7.95
N SER A 88 0.58 -2.73 6.91
CA SER A 88 -0.70 -3.41 7.08
C SER A 88 -0.47 -4.91 7.34
N ALA A 89 -1.41 -5.57 8.02
CA ALA A 89 -1.34 -7.01 8.21
C ALA A 89 -1.23 -7.80 6.89
N LYS A 90 -1.78 -7.26 5.79
CA LYS A 90 -1.66 -7.87 4.45
C LYS A 90 -0.26 -7.69 3.88
N ALA A 91 0.32 -6.49 4.00
CA ALA A 91 1.68 -6.23 3.56
C ALA A 91 2.70 -7.12 4.30
N ILE A 92 2.54 -7.27 5.62
CA ILE A 92 3.41 -8.15 6.44
C ILE A 92 3.33 -9.60 5.98
N LYS A 93 2.12 -10.13 5.71
CA LYS A 93 1.94 -11.50 5.21
C LYS A 93 2.58 -11.72 3.84
N LEU A 94 2.39 -10.78 2.91
CA LEU A 94 2.98 -10.88 1.57
C LEU A 94 4.52 -10.79 1.64
N TRP A 95 5.05 -9.93 2.52
CA TRP A 95 6.48 -9.85 2.77
C TRP A 95 7.05 -11.17 3.32
N ASP A 96 6.34 -11.79 4.26
CA ASP A 96 6.72 -13.08 4.82
C ASP A 96 6.68 -14.20 3.77
N ASP A 97 5.64 -14.23 2.95
CA ASP A 97 5.52 -15.18 1.84
C ASP A 97 6.67 -15.04 0.83
N TRP A 98 7.07 -13.81 0.50
CA TRP A 98 8.21 -13.55 -0.39
C TRP A 98 9.54 -14.01 0.23
N ARG A 99 9.82 -13.67 1.50
CA ARG A 99 11.07 -14.11 2.18
C ARG A 99 11.18 -15.62 2.29
N LEU A 100 10.07 -16.31 2.50
CA LEU A 100 10.04 -17.76 2.68
C LEU A 100 9.94 -18.53 1.35
N ALA A 101 9.70 -17.85 0.23
CA ALA A 101 9.55 -18.50 -1.08
C ALA A 101 10.76 -19.36 -1.49
N PRO A 102 12.02 -18.92 -1.32
CA PRO A 102 13.18 -19.76 -1.63
C PRO A 102 13.20 -21.07 -0.82
N ASN A 103 12.80 -21.02 0.46
CA ASN A 103 12.78 -22.18 1.36
C ASN A 103 11.61 -23.14 1.05
N LYS A 104 10.57 -22.68 0.36
CA LYS A 104 9.36 -23.45 0.02
C LYS A 104 9.42 -24.10 -1.37
N GLY A 105 10.59 -24.13 -2.01
CA GLY A 105 10.74 -24.65 -3.37
C GLY A 105 10.15 -23.75 -4.46
N LYS A 106 9.74 -22.52 -4.11
CA LYS A 106 9.28 -21.45 -5.00
C LYS A 106 10.45 -20.56 -5.42
N ALA A 107 11.57 -21.21 -5.78
CA ALA A 107 12.86 -20.58 -6.02
C ALA A 107 13.07 -20.21 -7.50
N ASP A 108 12.05 -20.30 -8.36
CA ASP A 108 12.13 -19.73 -9.71
C ASP A 108 12.16 -18.20 -9.60
N GLY A 109 13.15 -17.57 -10.23
CA GLY A 109 13.32 -16.11 -10.22
C GLY A 109 12.07 -15.38 -10.69
N LYS A 110 11.30 -15.97 -11.62
CA LYS A 110 10.03 -15.41 -12.10
C LYS A 110 8.97 -15.35 -11.00
N GLU A 111 8.84 -16.41 -10.20
CA GLU A 111 7.87 -16.44 -9.10
C GLU A 111 8.23 -15.42 -8.02
N LEU A 112 9.53 -15.24 -7.73
CA LEU A 112 10.00 -14.22 -6.79
C LEU A 112 9.68 -12.79 -7.26
N LEU A 113 9.80 -12.51 -8.55
CA LEU A 113 9.43 -11.22 -9.14
C LEU A 113 7.92 -10.95 -9.02
N LEU A 114 7.09 -11.95 -9.33
CA LEU A 114 5.63 -11.84 -9.18
C LEU A 114 5.20 -11.66 -7.71
N LEU A 115 5.87 -12.33 -6.77
CA LEU A 115 5.63 -12.14 -5.34
C LEU A 115 6.02 -10.73 -4.88
N MET A 116 7.13 -10.18 -5.40
CA MET A 116 7.53 -8.79 -5.14
C MET A 116 6.47 -7.80 -5.67
N GLU A 117 5.96 -8.01 -6.89
CA GLU A 117 4.91 -7.18 -7.45
C GLU A 117 3.64 -7.19 -6.59
N LYS A 118 3.23 -8.36 -6.09
CA LYS A 118 2.08 -8.48 -5.17
C LYS A 118 2.26 -7.65 -3.91
N ILE A 119 3.47 -7.60 -3.35
CA ILE A 119 3.80 -6.72 -2.23
C ILE A 119 3.57 -5.27 -2.65
N ILE A 120 4.20 -4.81 -3.74
CA ILE A 120 4.11 -3.42 -4.21
C ILE A 120 2.64 -3.00 -4.48
N ILE A 121 1.83 -3.86 -5.11
CA ILE A 121 0.40 -3.62 -5.33
C ILE A 121 -0.33 -3.42 -4.00
N GLN A 122 -0.04 -4.27 -3.00
CA GLN A 122 -0.65 -4.12 -1.68
C GLN A 122 -0.21 -2.83 -0.97
N LEU A 123 1.07 -2.43 -1.09
CA LEU A 123 1.55 -1.15 -0.55
C LEU A 123 0.84 0.03 -1.20
N ARG A 124 0.67 0.01 -2.53
CA ARG A 124 -0.09 1.03 -3.27
C ARG A 124 -1.54 1.09 -2.79
N LYS A 125 -2.18 -0.06 -2.57
CA LYS A 125 -3.54 -0.14 -2.02
C LYS A 125 -3.63 0.46 -0.62
N ASP A 126 -2.64 0.20 0.24
CA ASP A 126 -2.55 0.79 1.58
C ASP A 126 -2.37 2.32 1.54
N MET A 127 -1.82 2.83 0.44
CA MET A 127 -1.69 4.26 0.12
C MET A 127 -2.87 4.82 -0.68
N GLY A 128 -3.98 4.09 -0.82
CA GLY A 128 -5.19 4.54 -1.54
C GLY A 128 -5.15 4.39 -3.06
N GLN A 129 -4.09 3.78 -3.61
CA GLN A 129 -3.89 3.54 -5.04
C GLN A 129 -4.25 2.09 -5.41
N GLY A 130 -5.46 1.66 -5.05
CA GLY A 130 -5.96 0.29 -5.25
C GLY A 130 -6.52 -0.02 -6.64
N GLY A 131 -6.15 0.76 -7.67
CA GLY A 131 -6.63 0.60 -9.04
C GLY A 131 -6.29 -0.75 -9.66
N ARG A 132 -6.93 -1.07 -10.79
CA ARG A 132 -6.75 -2.32 -11.54
C ARG A 132 -5.41 -2.32 -12.25
N LEU A 133 -4.37 -2.84 -11.58
CA LEU A 133 -3.18 -3.34 -12.25
C LEU A 133 -3.32 -4.86 -12.39
N ALA A 134 -3.05 -5.36 -13.58
CA ALA A 134 -2.87 -6.77 -13.84
C ALA A 134 -1.49 -7.23 -13.34
N GLU A 135 -1.34 -8.55 -13.23
CA GLU A 135 -0.01 -9.16 -13.01
C GLU A 135 0.93 -8.76 -14.15
N GLY A 136 2.12 -8.29 -13.81
CA GLY A 136 3.15 -7.81 -14.73
C GLY A 136 3.15 -6.31 -14.99
N ASP A 137 2.05 -5.57 -14.73
CA ASP A 137 1.97 -4.15 -15.08
C ASP A 137 3.02 -3.30 -14.35
N ILE A 138 3.35 -3.63 -13.10
CA ILE A 138 4.40 -2.95 -12.35
C ILE A 138 5.76 -3.42 -12.82
N LEU A 139 5.92 -4.72 -13.05
CA LEU A 139 7.21 -5.30 -13.45
C LEU A 139 7.69 -4.77 -14.82
N LYS A 140 6.77 -4.46 -15.73
CA LYS A 140 7.06 -3.81 -17.03
C LYS A 140 7.70 -2.42 -16.91
N LEU A 141 7.61 -1.76 -15.74
CA LEU A 141 8.33 -0.51 -15.48
C LEU A 141 9.84 -0.73 -15.26
N TYR A 142 10.24 -1.95 -14.93
CA TYR A 142 11.60 -2.32 -14.56
C TYR A 142 12.26 -3.27 -15.56
N ILE A 143 11.47 -4.15 -16.18
CA ILE A 143 11.92 -5.25 -17.04
C ILE A 143 11.29 -5.05 -18.42
N ASN A 144 12.11 -4.62 -19.39
CA ASN A 144 11.65 -4.30 -20.74
C ASN A 144 11.15 -5.53 -21.51
N ASP A 145 11.74 -6.70 -21.25
CA ASP A 145 11.46 -7.99 -21.89
C ASP A 145 10.51 -8.86 -21.07
N PHE A 146 9.76 -8.28 -20.13
CA PHE A 146 8.92 -9.03 -19.18
C PHE A 146 7.95 -10.01 -19.88
N ASP A 147 7.26 -9.56 -20.93
CA ASP A 147 6.28 -10.39 -21.65
C ASP A 147 6.95 -11.60 -22.35
N GLU A 148 8.19 -11.43 -22.82
CA GLU A 148 8.99 -12.49 -23.43
C GLU A 148 9.55 -13.44 -22.37
N ALA A 149 10.07 -12.89 -21.27
CA ALA A 149 10.58 -13.64 -20.13
C ALA A 149 9.50 -14.48 -19.43
N MET A 150 8.24 -14.03 -19.41
CA MET A 150 7.12 -14.75 -18.79
C MET A 150 6.46 -15.79 -19.71
N ARG A 151 6.88 -15.89 -20.97
CA ARG A 151 6.36 -16.88 -21.91
C ARG A 151 6.81 -18.28 -21.48
N LYS A 152 5.87 -19.22 -21.31
CA LYS A 152 6.20 -20.63 -21.07
C LYS A 152 6.90 -21.21 -22.31
N PRO A 153 7.94 -22.05 -22.16
CA PRO A 153 8.50 -22.80 -23.29
C PRO A 153 7.39 -23.63 -23.94
N ARG A 154 7.35 -23.63 -25.28
CA ARG A 154 6.41 -24.42 -26.07
C ARG A 154 6.74 -25.90 -25.98
#